data_AF-A0A1G7EBW8-F1
#
_entry.id   AF-A0A1G7EBW8-F1
#
_cell.length_a   1.000
_cell.length_b   1.000
_cell.length_c   1.000
_cell.angle_alpha   90.00
_cell.angle_beta   90.00
_cell.angle_gamma   90.00
#
_symmetry.space_group_name_H-M   'P 1'
#
loop_
_entity.id
_entity.type
_entity.pdbx_description
1 polymer ?
#
loop_
_entity_poly.entity_id
_entity_poly.type
_entity_poly.pdbx_seq_one_letter_code
_entity_poly.pdbx_strand_id
1 'polypeptide(L)'
;MSNPSFPEQLQELWRTRPVRLPSRGPLAGVAAGIGHRYGVDPVLVRVAFAVSTIFGGVGIVLYLACWLLLPRAGDQASAAESLVGRGHSSESGTRTVVLAVALVIAMSTLGPVGVGLGGSGLVSLALMLGGLWLLHQRRPVPPPLPAGVVPDAFAAPPASGYPGTGYPSWFGGYTAPGAYATLPKTYEPTPGFKATPPAPPAPEAGAPAAPDPAPRVDDAVGHGGAATPDAPSAPEAPSTPASPFGPEPTPPSWDPLGVAPFAWDLPEPTPPPPPAVPAPPKSRLTSTVLGIAILVTVAAWAVGAATGTQWLSAGQLGAVALAVIGVGLVVGAFLRRGYGLLVVTGPLIGFVVLASLIGPVDWNSQNVGTRTWQFTSADQLESRYSGQVGDFTLDLGGVTLTKDRTVDIDLGVGSFTVLVPPNMDVRNHCSMALGDVMCLPEGIDGGADGIGGPVLTLNLTGKVGDLTVDRG
;
A
#
# COMPACT_ATOMS: atom_id res chain seq x y z
N MET A 1 -4.92 -32.90 -39.57
CA MET A 1 -4.30 -32.12 -38.48
C MET A 1 -4.34 -32.98 -37.24
N SER A 2 -3.20 -33.54 -36.83
CA SER A 2 -3.07 -34.28 -35.58
C SER A 2 -3.20 -33.30 -34.41
N ASN A 3 -4.07 -33.58 -33.44
CA ASN A 3 -4.10 -32.81 -32.20
C ASN A 3 -2.71 -32.87 -31.54
N PRO A 4 -2.14 -31.75 -31.09
CA PRO A 4 -0.84 -31.73 -30.44
C PRO A 4 -0.87 -32.65 -29.22
N SER A 5 0.22 -33.39 -28.99
CA SER A 5 0.34 -34.27 -27.83
C SER A 5 0.36 -33.46 -26.53
N PHE A 6 -0.07 -34.04 -25.41
CA PHE A 6 -0.11 -33.32 -24.11
C PHE A 6 1.23 -32.66 -23.72
N PRO A 7 2.40 -33.31 -23.90
CA PRO A 7 3.69 -32.67 -23.64
C PRO A 7 3.96 -31.44 -24.51
N GLU A 8 3.55 -31.48 -25.78
CA GLU A 8 3.70 -30.35 -26.70
C GLU A 8 2.80 -29.18 -26.28
N GLN A 9 1.56 -29.46 -25.88
CA GLN A 9 0.65 -28.44 -25.34
C GLN A 9 1.22 -27.79 -24.07
N LEU A 10 1.80 -28.59 -23.17
CA LEU A 10 2.42 -28.07 -21.96
C LEU A 10 3.65 -27.20 -22.28
N GLN A 11 4.45 -27.63 -23.26
CA GLN A 11 5.61 -26.87 -23.72
C GLN A 11 5.20 -25.56 -24.41
N GLU A 12 4.12 -25.57 -25.18
CA GLU A 12 3.54 -24.38 -25.80
C GLU A 12 2.96 -23.41 -24.75
N LEU A 13 2.29 -23.93 -23.72
CA LEU A 13 1.78 -23.13 -22.60
C LEU A 13 2.93 -22.48 -21.82
N TRP A 14 4.01 -23.22 -21.55
CA TRP A 14 5.20 -22.66 -20.90
C TRP A 14 5.94 -21.64 -21.76
N ARG A 15 6.00 -21.84 -23.08
CA ARG A 15 6.60 -20.87 -24.01
C ARG A 15 5.78 -19.60 -24.15
N THR A 16 4.46 -19.72 -24.21
CA THR A 16 3.54 -18.58 -24.32
C THR A 16 3.07 -18.08 -22.95
N ARG A 17 3.85 -18.36 -21.90
CA ARG A 17 3.54 -18.00 -20.51
C ARG A 17 3.27 -16.50 -20.39
N PRO A 18 2.36 -16.09 -19.50
CA PRO A 18 2.06 -14.67 -19.31
C PRO A 18 3.29 -13.87 -18.91
N VAL A 19 3.38 -12.64 -19.40
CA VAL A 19 4.46 -11.72 -19.04
C VAL A 19 3.94 -10.71 -18.02
N ARG A 20 4.70 -10.42 -16.97
CA ARG A 20 4.30 -9.46 -15.93
C ARG A 20 4.36 -8.03 -16.47
N LEU A 21 3.35 -7.23 -16.13
CA LEU A 21 3.19 -5.83 -16.55
C LEU A 21 3.15 -4.89 -15.34
N PRO A 22 4.30 -4.58 -14.68
CA PRO A 22 4.32 -3.79 -13.45
C PRO A 22 3.82 -2.36 -13.62
N SER A 23 3.97 -1.78 -14.82
CA SER A 23 3.50 -0.42 -15.14
C SER A 23 1.98 -0.30 -15.24
N ARG A 24 1.25 -1.41 -15.36
CA ARG A 24 -0.21 -1.42 -15.58
C ARG A 24 -1.03 -1.98 -14.41
N GLY A 25 -0.38 -2.34 -13.29
CA GLY A 25 -1.10 -2.85 -12.13
C GLY A 25 -0.28 -2.88 -10.83
N PRO A 26 -0.94 -2.86 -9.67
CA PRO A 26 -0.27 -2.95 -8.37
C PRO A 26 0.43 -4.31 -8.19
N LEU A 27 1.40 -4.36 -7.25
CA LEU A 27 2.05 -5.59 -6.77
C LEU A 27 2.68 -6.44 -7.89
N ALA A 28 3.67 -5.91 -8.59
CA ALA A 28 4.45 -6.60 -9.63
C ALA A 28 3.70 -6.97 -10.93
N GLY A 29 2.43 -6.59 -11.09
CA GLY A 29 1.73 -6.67 -12.37
C GLY A 29 1.41 -8.09 -12.85
N VAL A 30 1.36 -9.08 -11.94
CA VAL A 30 1.03 -10.49 -12.25
C VAL A 30 -0.38 -10.61 -12.83
N ALA A 31 -1.38 -10.10 -12.11
CA ALA A 31 -2.77 -10.14 -12.56
C ALA A 31 -3.00 -9.34 -13.86
N ALA A 32 -2.26 -8.23 -14.05
CA ALA A 32 -2.30 -7.45 -15.28
C ALA A 32 -1.71 -8.24 -16.47
N GLY A 33 -0.62 -8.99 -16.24
CA GLY A 33 0.00 -9.87 -17.23
C GLY A 33 -0.92 -11.00 -17.69
N ILE A 34 -1.50 -11.73 -16.74
CA ILE A 34 -2.45 -12.82 -17.00
C ILE A 34 -3.70 -12.27 -17.72
N GLY A 35 -4.24 -11.15 -17.22
CA GLY A 35 -5.40 -10.48 -17.83
C GLY A 35 -5.13 -10.07 -19.28
N HIS A 36 -3.97 -9.45 -19.58
CA HIS A 36 -3.61 -9.07 -20.94
C HIS A 36 -3.45 -10.29 -21.86
N ARG A 37 -2.77 -11.34 -21.39
CA ARG A 37 -2.51 -12.56 -22.18
C ARG A 37 -3.80 -13.27 -22.63
N TYR A 38 -4.82 -13.31 -21.77
CA TYR A 38 -6.08 -14.01 -22.04
C TYR A 38 -7.26 -13.06 -22.34
N GLY A 39 -7.00 -11.74 -22.37
CA GLY A 39 -8.01 -10.68 -22.50
C GLY A 39 -9.14 -10.76 -21.50
N VAL A 40 -8.79 -11.04 -20.25
CA VAL A 40 -9.68 -11.01 -19.08
C VAL A 40 -9.37 -9.74 -18.29
N ASP A 41 -10.39 -9.13 -17.69
CA ASP A 41 -10.17 -7.99 -16.80
C ASP A 41 -9.21 -8.39 -15.65
N PRO A 42 -8.08 -7.68 -15.46
CA PRO A 42 -7.16 -7.91 -14.36
C PRO A 42 -7.83 -7.93 -12.98
N VAL A 43 -8.98 -7.28 -12.80
CA VAL A 43 -9.75 -7.31 -11.55
C VAL A 43 -10.26 -8.72 -11.25
N LEU A 44 -10.80 -9.44 -12.26
CA LEU A 44 -11.29 -10.81 -12.06
C LEU A 44 -10.18 -11.77 -11.65
N VAL A 45 -8.99 -11.61 -12.26
CA VAL A 45 -7.81 -12.41 -11.90
C VAL A 45 -7.41 -12.16 -10.44
N ARG A 46 -7.51 -10.92 -9.95
CA ARG A 46 -7.25 -10.60 -8.54
C ARG A 46 -8.29 -11.21 -7.60
N VAL A 47 -9.56 -11.14 -7.97
CA VAL A 47 -10.65 -11.77 -7.19
C VAL A 47 -10.43 -13.27 -7.09
N ALA A 48 -10.04 -13.94 -8.18
CA ALA A 48 -9.72 -15.37 -8.17
C ALA A 48 -8.58 -15.71 -7.19
N PHE A 49 -7.50 -14.92 -7.18
CA PHE A 49 -6.42 -15.09 -6.19
C PHE A 49 -6.90 -14.84 -4.76
N ALA A 50 -7.65 -13.76 -4.51
CA ALA A 50 -8.13 -13.42 -3.17
C ALA A 50 -9.06 -14.51 -2.60
N VAL A 51 -10.01 -14.99 -3.41
CA VAL A 51 -10.91 -16.09 -3.05
C VAL A 51 -10.10 -17.36 -2.79
N SER A 52 -9.14 -17.70 -3.66
CA SER A 52 -8.29 -18.88 -3.46
C SER A 52 -7.42 -18.80 -2.21
N THR A 53 -7.03 -17.60 -1.74
CA THR A 53 -6.32 -17.43 -0.47
C THR A 53 -7.24 -17.72 0.71
N ILE A 54 -8.51 -17.28 0.67
CA ILE A 54 -9.47 -17.52 1.75
C ILE A 54 -9.87 -19.00 1.83
N PHE A 55 -10.10 -19.64 0.68
CA PHE A 55 -10.61 -21.02 0.59
C PHE A 55 -9.53 -22.11 0.67
N GLY A 56 -8.29 -21.76 1.03
CA GLY A 56 -7.23 -22.75 1.25
C GLY A 56 -5.80 -22.23 1.11
N GLY A 57 -5.57 -20.92 1.22
CA GLY A 57 -4.23 -20.30 1.23
C GLY A 57 -3.47 -20.34 -0.10
N VAL A 58 -3.96 -21.09 -1.09
CA VAL A 58 -3.28 -21.28 -2.38
C VAL A 58 -3.12 -19.99 -3.18
N GLY A 59 -4.04 -19.03 -3.02
CA GLY A 59 -4.00 -17.79 -3.79
C GLY A 59 -2.70 -17.01 -3.60
N ILE A 60 -2.20 -16.90 -2.35
CA ILE A 60 -0.95 -16.17 -2.08
C ILE A 60 0.27 -16.95 -2.57
N VAL A 61 0.25 -18.28 -2.43
CA VAL A 61 1.32 -19.16 -2.93
C VAL A 61 1.44 -19.05 -4.44
N LEU A 62 0.33 -19.16 -5.18
CA LEU A 62 0.31 -19.01 -6.63
C LEU A 62 0.72 -17.59 -7.06
N TYR A 63 0.33 -16.56 -6.30
CA TYR A 63 0.74 -15.20 -6.60
C TYR A 63 2.26 -15.01 -6.51
N LEU A 64 2.88 -15.49 -5.42
CA LEU A 64 4.33 -15.45 -5.22
C LEU A 64 5.06 -16.31 -6.26
N ALA A 65 4.53 -17.49 -6.57
CA ALA A 65 5.08 -18.36 -7.61
C ALA A 65 5.03 -17.67 -8.98
N CYS A 66 3.91 -17.05 -9.35
CA CYS A 66 3.79 -16.30 -10.60
C CYS A 66 4.69 -15.07 -10.64
N TRP A 67 4.96 -14.43 -9.50
CA TRP A 67 5.96 -13.37 -9.43
C TRP A 67 7.35 -13.90 -9.79
N LEU A 68 7.75 -15.04 -9.20
CA LEU A 68 9.09 -15.61 -9.39
C LEU A 68 9.27 -16.21 -10.80
N LEU A 69 8.25 -16.89 -11.32
CA LEU A 69 8.30 -17.70 -12.55
C LEU A 69 7.94 -16.93 -13.82
N LEU A 70 7.11 -15.89 -13.73
CA LEU A 70 6.73 -15.12 -14.92
C LEU A 70 7.78 -14.05 -15.20
N PRO A 71 8.29 -13.95 -16.45
CA PRO A 71 9.24 -12.91 -16.81
C PRO A 71 8.57 -11.53 -16.76
N ARG A 72 9.36 -10.51 -16.44
CA ARG A 72 8.92 -9.12 -16.57
C ARG A 72 8.97 -8.73 -18.05
N ALA A 73 8.06 -7.89 -18.49
CA ALA A 73 8.10 -7.42 -19.87
C ALA A 73 9.40 -6.63 -20.14
N GLY A 74 10.15 -7.07 -21.16
CA GLY A 74 11.49 -6.56 -21.47
C GLY A 74 12.65 -7.39 -20.92
N ASP A 75 12.41 -8.33 -19.99
CA ASP A 75 13.44 -9.23 -19.47
C ASP A 75 13.53 -10.53 -20.30
N GLN A 76 14.74 -11.08 -20.45
CA GLN A 76 14.99 -12.35 -21.15
C GLN A 76 14.62 -13.58 -20.30
N ALA A 77 14.69 -13.44 -18.97
CA ALA A 77 14.47 -14.51 -18.01
C ALA A 77 13.59 -14.07 -16.85
N SER A 78 12.95 -15.03 -16.20
CA SER A 78 12.25 -14.81 -14.93
C SER A 78 13.21 -14.62 -13.76
N ALA A 79 12.73 -14.06 -12.66
CA ALA A 79 13.51 -13.83 -11.43
C ALA A 79 14.09 -15.15 -10.85
N ALA A 80 13.34 -16.26 -10.99
CA ALA A 80 13.81 -17.58 -10.61
C ALA A 80 14.89 -18.10 -11.56
N GLU A 81 14.75 -17.88 -12.86
CA GLU A 81 15.72 -18.34 -13.87
C GLU A 81 17.05 -17.58 -13.74
N SER A 82 17.03 -16.29 -13.42
CA SER A 82 18.26 -15.51 -13.18
C SER A 82 19.01 -15.98 -11.93
N LEU A 83 18.29 -16.42 -10.89
CA LEU A 83 18.89 -17.05 -9.69
C LEU A 83 19.62 -18.36 -10.02
N VAL A 84 19.13 -19.11 -11.01
CA VAL A 84 19.72 -20.37 -11.49
C VAL A 84 20.77 -20.11 -12.60
N GLY A 85 21.10 -18.85 -12.88
CA GLY A 85 22.10 -18.46 -13.89
C GLY A 85 21.62 -18.55 -15.33
N ARG A 86 20.31 -18.71 -15.57
CA ARG A 86 19.72 -18.76 -16.92
C ARG A 86 19.19 -17.38 -17.32
N GLY A 87 20.08 -16.51 -17.80
CA GLY A 87 19.73 -15.21 -18.39
C GLY A 87 19.71 -14.03 -17.40
N HIS A 88 19.38 -12.85 -17.91
CA HIS A 88 19.41 -11.58 -17.17
C HIS A 88 17.99 -11.11 -16.85
N SER A 89 17.72 -10.79 -15.58
CA SER A 89 16.50 -10.12 -15.11
C SER A 89 16.86 -8.77 -14.49
N SER A 90 15.95 -7.79 -14.63
CA SER A 90 16.07 -6.47 -14.03
C SER A 90 15.69 -6.42 -12.54
N GLU A 91 15.31 -7.54 -11.95
CA GLU A 91 15.08 -7.68 -10.50
C GLU A 91 16.41 -7.83 -9.74
N SER A 92 16.52 -7.18 -8.57
CA SER A 92 17.71 -7.31 -7.73
C SER A 92 17.78 -8.72 -7.12
N GLY A 93 18.97 -9.33 -7.12
CA GLY A 93 19.18 -10.69 -6.59
C GLY A 93 18.70 -10.86 -5.14
N THR A 94 18.83 -9.82 -4.31
CA THR A 94 18.30 -9.86 -2.93
C THR A 94 16.78 -9.99 -2.91
N ARG A 95 16.06 -9.31 -3.81
CA ARG A 95 14.59 -9.36 -3.86
C ARG A 95 14.10 -10.72 -4.34
N THR A 96 14.80 -11.34 -5.29
CA THR A 96 14.46 -12.68 -5.76
C THR A 96 14.68 -13.73 -4.67
N VAL A 97 15.76 -13.65 -3.88
CA VAL A 97 15.99 -14.53 -2.72
C VAL A 97 14.90 -14.36 -1.67
N VAL A 98 14.56 -13.12 -1.30
CA VAL A 98 13.50 -12.85 -0.31
C VAL A 98 12.15 -13.41 -0.76
N LEU A 99 11.81 -13.26 -2.05
CA LEU A 99 10.57 -13.81 -2.61
C LEU A 99 10.57 -15.34 -2.63
N ALA A 100 11.71 -15.97 -2.91
CA ALA A 100 11.84 -17.43 -2.87
C ALA A 100 11.66 -17.96 -1.44
N VAL A 101 12.29 -17.33 -0.44
CA VAL A 101 12.12 -17.68 0.98
C VAL A 101 10.67 -17.48 1.42
N ALA A 102 10.05 -16.35 1.05
CA ALA A 102 8.65 -16.08 1.36
C ALA A 102 7.70 -17.11 0.72
N LEU A 103 7.99 -17.56 -0.51
CA LEU A 103 7.22 -18.62 -1.16
C LEU A 103 7.35 -19.96 -0.42
N VAL A 104 8.54 -20.33 0.04
CA VAL A 104 8.75 -21.56 0.83
C VAL A 104 7.98 -21.50 2.14
N ILE A 105 8.06 -20.39 2.88
CA ILE A 105 7.31 -20.20 4.12
C ILE A 105 5.79 -20.27 3.86
N ALA A 106 5.32 -19.57 2.82
CA ALA A 106 3.91 -19.57 2.45
C ALA A 106 3.42 -20.98 2.05
N MET A 107 4.25 -21.77 1.36
CA MET A 107 3.93 -23.15 1.02
C MET A 107 3.84 -24.04 2.27
N SER A 108 4.73 -23.85 3.25
CA SER A 108 4.75 -24.63 4.48
C SER A 108 3.59 -24.28 5.43
N THR A 109 3.17 -23.01 5.47
CA THR A 109 2.20 -22.50 6.46
C THR A 109 0.79 -22.35 5.90
N LEU A 110 0.65 -21.92 4.64
CA LEU A 110 -0.61 -21.62 3.95
C LEU A 110 -0.80 -22.46 2.68
N GLY A 111 0.06 -23.44 2.42
CA GLY A 111 0.01 -24.23 1.19
C GLY A 111 -1.17 -25.19 1.11
N PRO A 112 -1.41 -25.75 -0.08
CA PRO A 112 -2.50 -26.70 -0.33
C PRO A 112 -2.40 -28.00 0.49
N VAL A 113 -1.25 -28.24 1.13
CA VAL A 113 -0.93 -29.41 1.98
C VAL A 113 -0.85 -29.03 3.47
N GLY A 114 -1.12 -27.78 3.83
CA GLY A 114 -1.04 -27.28 5.21
C GLY A 114 -2.10 -27.87 6.14
N VAL A 115 -1.76 -27.97 7.42
CA VAL A 115 -2.51 -28.64 8.52
C VAL A 115 -3.88 -28.04 8.89
N GLY A 116 -4.41 -27.05 8.15
CA GLY A 116 -5.52 -26.21 8.63
C GLY A 116 -6.91 -26.41 8.01
N LEU A 117 -7.06 -27.01 6.82
CA LEU A 117 -8.36 -27.09 6.13
C LEU A 117 -8.43 -28.25 5.12
N GLY A 118 -8.63 -29.48 5.61
CA GLY A 118 -9.28 -30.61 4.92
C GLY A 118 -9.23 -30.76 3.38
N GLY A 119 -8.10 -30.45 2.71
CA GLY A 119 -7.94 -30.58 1.25
C GLY A 119 -8.55 -29.45 0.40
N SER A 120 -9.13 -28.40 0.98
CA SER A 120 -9.75 -27.30 0.21
C SER A 120 -8.72 -26.50 -0.61
N GLY A 121 -7.47 -26.49 -0.16
CA GLY A 121 -6.34 -25.93 -0.90
C GLY A 121 -6.08 -26.67 -2.21
N LEU A 122 -6.10 -28.01 -2.21
CA LEU A 122 -5.92 -28.80 -3.44
C LEU A 122 -7.03 -28.54 -4.46
N VAL A 123 -8.28 -28.43 -3.99
CA VAL A 123 -9.42 -28.07 -4.86
C VAL A 123 -9.24 -26.67 -5.44
N SER A 124 -8.85 -25.69 -4.61
CA SER A 124 -8.57 -24.33 -5.06
C SER A 124 -7.43 -24.26 -6.08
N LEU A 125 -6.35 -25.03 -5.86
CA LEU A 125 -5.24 -25.17 -6.80
C LEU A 125 -5.71 -25.77 -8.13
N ALA A 126 -6.47 -26.87 -8.08
CA ALA A 126 -7.00 -27.54 -9.26
C ALA A 126 -7.93 -26.61 -10.07
N LEU A 127 -8.79 -25.85 -9.40
CA LEU A 127 -9.68 -24.88 -10.04
C LEU A 127 -8.90 -23.72 -10.69
N MET A 128 -7.87 -23.20 -10.02
CA MET A 128 -7.01 -22.14 -10.56
C MET A 128 -6.22 -22.62 -11.79
N LEU A 129 -5.59 -23.80 -11.72
CA LEU A 129 -4.84 -24.37 -12.83
C LEU A 129 -5.76 -24.77 -13.99
N GLY A 130 -6.92 -25.37 -13.68
CA GLY A 130 -7.95 -25.71 -14.66
C GLY A 130 -8.52 -24.47 -15.34
N GLY A 131 -8.77 -23.39 -14.59
CA GLY A 131 -9.21 -22.10 -15.14
C GLY A 131 -8.18 -21.50 -16.09
N LEU A 132 -6.89 -21.52 -15.71
CA LEU A 132 -5.80 -21.06 -16.58
C LEU A 132 -5.70 -21.90 -17.86
N TRP A 133 -5.83 -23.22 -17.75
CA TRP A 133 -5.80 -24.14 -18.89
C TRP A 133 -6.99 -23.93 -19.85
N LEU A 134 -8.20 -23.69 -19.32
CA LEU A 134 -9.38 -23.35 -20.11
C LEU A 134 -9.24 -22.00 -20.81
N LEU A 135 -8.63 -21.01 -20.14
CA LEU A 135 -8.31 -19.72 -20.77
C LEU A 135 -7.30 -19.88 -21.90
N HIS A 136 -6.30 -20.74 -21.73
CA HIS A 136 -5.33 -21.05 -22.77
C HIS A 136 -5.97 -21.73 -23.98
N GLN A 137 -6.85 -22.70 -23.78
CA GLN A 137 -7.60 -23.31 -24.89
C GLN A 137 -8.46 -22.30 -25.65
N ARG A 138 -9.05 -21.32 -24.97
CA ARG A 138 -9.83 -20.26 -25.64
C ARG A 138 -8.95 -19.29 -26.42
N ARG A 139 -7.72 -19.02 -25.97
CA ARG A 139 -6.79 -18.08 -26.60
C ARG A 139 -5.37 -18.63 -26.63
N PRO A 140 -5.07 -19.62 -27.49
CA PRO A 140 -3.75 -20.22 -27.57
C PRO A 140 -2.72 -19.22 -28.10
N VAL A 141 -3.10 -18.37 -29.06
CA VAL A 141 -2.22 -17.35 -29.64
C VAL A 141 -2.07 -16.14 -28.69
N PRO A 142 -0.85 -15.74 -28.30
CA PRO A 142 -0.61 -14.60 -27.44
C PRO A 142 -0.88 -13.26 -28.18
N PRO A 143 -1.55 -12.29 -27.55
CA PRO A 143 -1.69 -10.95 -28.12
C PRO A 143 -0.34 -10.21 -28.10
N PRO A 144 -0.15 -9.22 -28.98
CA PRO A 144 1.04 -8.37 -28.94
C PRO A 144 1.15 -7.66 -27.58
N LEU A 145 2.39 -7.46 -27.13
CA LEU A 145 2.64 -6.69 -25.91
C LEU A 145 2.18 -5.24 -26.13
N PRO A 146 1.73 -4.54 -25.07
CA PRO A 146 1.33 -3.15 -25.21
C PRO A 146 2.49 -2.24 -25.61
N ALA A 147 2.19 -1.20 -26.39
CA ALA A 147 3.16 -0.18 -26.77
C ALA A 147 3.81 0.48 -25.52
N GLY A 148 5.11 0.75 -25.58
CA GLY A 148 5.90 1.36 -24.49
C GLY A 148 6.36 0.39 -23.39
N VAL A 149 6.19 -0.92 -23.58
CA VAL A 149 6.57 -1.94 -22.59
C VAL A 149 7.86 -2.69 -22.97
N VAL A 150 8.19 -2.74 -24.26
CA VAL A 150 9.50 -3.19 -24.76
C VAL A 150 10.42 -1.98 -24.90
N PRO A 151 11.71 -2.05 -24.50
CA PRO A 151 12.66 -0.98 -24.75
C PRO A 151 12.76 -0.68 -26.25
N ASP A 152 12.78 0.60 -26.61
CA ASP A 152 12.89 1.10 -28.00
C ASP A 152 14.20 0.69 -28.72
N ALA A 153 15.05 -0.12 -28.10
CA ALA A 153 16.27 -0.67 -28.71
C ALA A 153 16.01 -1.52 -29.98
N PHE A 154 14.75 -1.88 -30.25
CA PHE A 154 14.31 -2.54 -31.49
C PHE A 154 13.24 -1.78 -32.28
N ALA A 155 12.85 -0.59 -31.83
CA ALA A 155 12.11 0.33 -32.67
C ALA A 155 13.13 1.01 -33.59
N ALA A 156 12.92 0.97 -34.90
CA ALA A 156 13.69 1.80 -35.83
C ALA A 156 13.74 3.24 -35.26
N PRO A 157 14.90 3.92 -35.26
CA PRO A 157 15.00 5.26 -34.68
C PRO A 157 13.88 6.12 -35.26
N PRO A 158 13.17 6.91 -34.42
CA PRO A 158 12.11 7.78 -34.92
C PRO A 158 12.74 8.61 -36.04
N ALA A 159 12.09 8.58 -37.21
CA ALA A 159 12.53 9.38 -38.34
C ALA A 159 12.78 10.80 -37.83
N SER A 160 14.03 11.23 -37.85
CA SER A 160 14.39 12.62 -37.56
C SER A 160 13.46 13.49 -38.40
N GLY A 161 12.78 14.46 -37.78
CA GLY A 161 11.75 15.31 -38.39
C GLY A 161 12.21 16.23 -39.52
N TYR A 162 13.23 15.85 -40.28
CA TYR A 162 13.66 16.48 -41.52
C TYR A 162 12.89 15.87 -42.70
N PRO A 163 12.14 16.68 -43.47
CA PRO A 163 11.48 16.20 -44.67
C PRO A 163 12.55 15.92 -45.74
N GLY A 164 12.79 14.64 -46.04
CA GLY A 164 13.58 14.22 -47.21
C GLY A 164 14.62 13.12 -47.01
N THR A 165 14.96 12.73 -45.78
CA THR A 165 15.93 11.65 -45.52
C THR A 165 15.23 10.37 -45.02
N GLY A 166 14.37 9.80 -45.84
CA GLY A 166 13.91 8.43 -45.63
C GLY A 166 15.00 7.47 -46.10
N TYR A 167 15.74 6.84 -45.17
CA TYR A 167 16.50 5.65 -45.54
C TYR A 167 15.49 4.58 -45.96
N PRO A 168 15.55 4.07 -47.19
CA PRO A 168 14.66 2.99 -47.59
C PRO A 168 14.94 1.76 -46.72
N SER A 169 13.96 1.34 -45.92
CA SER A 169 14.03 0.13 -45.11
C SER A 169 13.88 -1.10 -46.03
N TRP A 170 14.94 -1.43 -46.76
CA TRP A 170 15.04 -2.66 -47.58
C TRP A 170 15.20 -3.93 -46.75
N PHE A 171 15.42 -3.81 -45.44
CA PHE A 171 15.32 -4.93 -44.52
C PHE A 171 13.84 -5.20 -44.28
N GLY A 172 13.27 -6.12 -45.05
CA GLY A 172 11.99 -6.74 -44.76
C GLY A 172 11.91 -7.10 -43.28
N GLY A 173 10.80 -6.74 -42.65
CA GLY A 173 10.64 -6.68 -41.20
C GLY A 173 11.15 -7.91 -40.47
N TYR A 174 12.40 -7.88 -40.05
CA TYR A 174 12.86 -8.66 -38.93
C TYR A 174 12.34 -7.95 -37.68
N THR A 175 11.10 -8.24 -37.32
CA THR A 175 10.71 -8.10 -35.92
C THR A 175 11.70 -8.94 -35.14
N ALA A 176 12.56 -8.28 -34.35
CA ALA A 176 13.34 -8.97 -33.33
C ALA A 176 12.40 -9.96 -32.63
N PRO A 177 12.81 -11.22 -32.42
CA PRO A 177 11.92 -12.24 -31.87
C PRO A 177 11.33 -11.70 -30.57
N GLY A 178 10.05 -11.35 -30.61
CA GLY A 178 9.32 -10.90 -29.43
C GLY A 178 9.36 -11.99 -28.36
N ALA A 179 8.94 -11.67 -27.14
CA ALA A 179 8.86 -12.61 -26.01
C ALA A 179 8.12 -13.95 -26.30
N TYR A 180 7.48 -14.07 -27.46
CA TYR A 180 6.73 -15.24 -27.93
C TYR A 180 7.14 -15.75 -29.32
N ALA A 181 8.26 -15.29 -29.89
CA ALA A 181 8.62 -15.59 -31.27
C ALA A 181 9.06 -17.04 -31.47
N THR A 182 8.54 -17.65 -32.52
CA THR A 182 8.93 -18.98 -33.00
C THR A 182 10.11 -18.85 -33.96
N LEU A 183 11.18 -19.61 -33.72
CA LEU A 183 12.12 -19.91 -34.80
C LEU A 183 11.44 -20.91 -35.75
N PRO A 184 11.48 -20.71 -37.08
CA PRO A 184 11.03 -21.71 -38.03
C PRO A 184 11.76 -23.03 -37.79
N LYS A 185 11.04 -24.17 -37.81
CA LYS A 185 11.65 -25.50 -37.64
C LYS A 185 12.54 -25.92 -38.82
N THR A 186 12.48 -25.18 -39.93
CA THR A 186 13.27 -25.41 -41.13
C THR A 186 13.91 -24.10 -41.54
N TYR A 187 15.24 -24.08 -41.66
CA TYR A 187 15.96 -23.00 -42.30
C TYR A 187 15.81 -23.16 -43.82
N GLU A 188 14.96 -22.35 -44.44
CA GLU A 188 15.01 -22.15 -45.89
C GLU A 188 16.02 -21.02 -46.16
N PRO A 189 17.22 -21.32 -46.68
CA PRO A 189 18.09 -20.27 -47.16
C PRO A 189 17.38 -19.53 -48.29
N THR A 190 17.21 -18.22 -48.13
CA THR A 190 16.70 -17.34 -49.20
C THR A 190 17.57 -17.55 -50.44
N PRO A 191 17.02 -18.05 -51.57
CA PRO A 191 17.81 -18.23 -52.77
C PRO A 191 18.05 -16.84 -53.38
N GLY A 192 19.26 -16.28 -53.21
CA GLY A 192 19.58 -15.02 -53.88
C GLY A 192 20.86 -14.29 -53.49
N PHE A 193 21.48 -14.58 -52.33
CA PHE A 193 22.71 -13.86 -51.97
C PHE A 193 23.96 -14.63 -52.40
N LYS A 194 24.44 -14.35 -53.62
CA LYS A 194 25.86 -14.52 -53.92
C LYS A 194 26.61 -13.36 -53.28
N ALA A 195 27.45 -13.66 -52.29
CA ALA A 195 28.37 -12.68 -51.72
C ALA A 195 29.44 -12.33 -52.76
N THR A 196 29.43 -11.09 -53.26
CA THR A 196 30.58 -10.52 -53.97
C THR A 196 31.60 -10.09 -52.92
N PRO A 197 32.89 -10.46 -53.02
CA PRO A 197 33.92 -10.01 -52.10
C PRO A 197 34.06 -8.48 -52.12
N PRO A 198 34.37 -7.82 -51.00
CA PRO A 198 34.58 -6.36 -50.97
C PRO A 198 35.83 -5.97 -51.77
N ALA A 199 35.70 -4.91 -52.58
CA ALA A 199 36.80 -4.30 -53.31
C ALA A 199 37.77 -3.58 -52.35
N PRO A 200 39.08 -3.54 -52.64
CA PRO A 200 40.07 -2.88 -51.78
C PRO A 200 39.90 -1.35 -51.76
N PRO A 201 40.32 -0.67 -50.67
CA PRO A 201 40.12 0.77 -50.50
C PRO A 201 41.00 1.61 -51.45
N ALA A 202 40.42 2.66 -52.01
CA ALA A 202 41.10 3.69 -52.80
C ALA A 202 41.79 4.73 -51.87
N PRO A 203 42.87 5.40 -52.33
CA PRO A 203 43.70 6.26 -51.48
C PRO A 203 43.04 7.60 -51.14
N GLU A 204 43.32 8.11 -49.92
CA GLU A 204 42.89 9.39 -49.37
C GLU A 204 43.32 10.60 -50.24
N ALA A 205 42.37 11.49 -50.53
CA ALA A 205 42.61 12.84 -51.03
C ALA A 205 42.06 13.85 -50.01
N GLY A 206 42.83 14.91 -49.78
CA GLY A 206 42.83 15.71 -48.55
C GLY A 206 41.58 16.55 -48.26
N ALA A 207 41.43 16.85 -46.97
CA ALA A 207 40.40 17.73 -46.40
C ALA A 207 40.65 19.22 -46.73
N PRO A 208 39.62 20.05 -46.96
CA PRO A 208 39.75 21.51 -46.96
C PRO A 208 39.72 22.09 -45.53
N ALA A 209 40.61 23.03 -45.26
CA ALA A 209 40.74 23.77 -44.00
C ALA A 209 39.62 24.82 -43.79
N ALA A 210 39.35 25.13 -42.52
CA ALA A 210 38.42 26.17 -42.06
C ALA A 210 38.89 27.60 -42.38
N PRO A 211 37.99 28.59 -42.58
CA PRO A 211 38.37 29.98 -42.79
C PRO A 211 38.55 30.79 -41.49
N ASP A 212 39.59 31.63 -41.47
CA ASP A 212 39.94 32.62 -40.44
C ASP A 212 39.07 33.90 -40.49
N PRO A 213 39.00 34.71 -39.40
CA PRO A 213 38.14 35.89 -39.29
C PRO A 213 38.78 37.18 -39.85
N ALA A 214 37.95 38.10 -40.38
CA ALA A 214 38.35 39.38 -40.97
C ALA A 214 38.40 40.55 -39.94
N PRO A 215 39.23 41.59 -40.14
CA PRO A 215 39.42 42.69 -39.20
C PRO A 215 38.52 43.93 -39.45
N ARG A 216 38.39 44.73 -38.39
CA ARG A 216 37.61 45.97 -38.22
C ARG A 216 38.38 47.19 -38.74
N VAL A 217 37.68 48.16 -39.35
CA VAL A 217 38.22 49.48 -39.71
C VAL A 217 37.26 50.56 -39.20
N ASP A 218 37.82 51.51 -38.44
CA ASP A 218 37.19 52.73 -37.94
C ASP A 218 37.44 53.90 -38.91
N ASP A 219 36.51 54.86 -39.02
CA ASP A 219 36.80 56.22 -39.49
C ASP A 219 35.78 57.23 -38.92
N ALA A 220 36.27 58.46 -38.68
CA ALA A 220 35.69 59.53 -37.85
C ALA A 220 35.29 60.79 -38.66
N VAL A 221 34.94 61.87 -37.91
CA VAL A 221 34.75 63.30 -38.29
C VAL A 221 33.29 63.71 -38.57
N GLY A 222 32.69 64.82 -38.09
CA GLY A 222 33.12 66.01 -37.33
C GLY A 222 32.20 67.22 -37.66
N HIS A 223 31.96 68.13 -36.70
CA HIS A 223 30.95 69.22 -36.67
C HIS A 223 31.27 70.52 -37.47
N GLY A 224 30.23 71.38 -37.65
CA GLY A 224 30.27 72.87 -37.81
C GLY A 224 29.58 73.38 -39.09
N GLY A 225 28.85 74.51 -39.21
CA GLY A 225 28.47 75.63 -38.34
C GLY A 225 28.15 76.89 -39.21
N ALA A 226 27.01 77.57 -38.93
CA ALA A 226 26.63 79.00 -39.09
C ALA A 226 26.85 79.85 -40.38
N ALA A 227 25.82 80.66 -40.77
CA ALA A 227 25.85 82.15 -40.90
C ALA A 227 24.57 82.78 -41.56
N THR A 228 24.10 83.90 -40.99
CA THR A 228 23.00 84.88 -41.33
C THR A 228 23.40 85.88 -42.47
N PRO A 229 22.68 86.97 -42.92
CA PRO A 229 21.64 87.84 -42.29
C PRO A 229 20.53 88.51 -43.19
N ASP A 230 19.71 89.41 -42.59
CA ASP A 230 19.11 90.69 -43.11
C ASP A 230 17.56 90.94 -43.09
N ALA A 231 17.21 92.19 -42.69
CA ALA A 231 15.98 92.80 -42.14
C ALA A 231 15.09 93.55 -43.19
N PRO A 232 14.05 94.44 -42.92
CA PRO A 232 13.50 95.02 -41.66
C PRO A 232 11.95 95.28 -41.51
N SER A 233 11.52 95.39 -40.24
CA SER A 233 10.57 96.32 -39.52
C SER A 233 9.19 96.81 -40.04
N ALA A 234 8.11 96.58 -39.24
CA ALA A 234 7.13 97.56 -38.69
C ALA A 234 6.03 96.88 -37.77
N PRO A 235 5.34 97.58 -36.84
CA PRO A 235 5.06 97.04 -35.49
C PRO A 235 3.58 96.86 -35.04
N GLU A 236 3.44 96.05 -33.96
CA GLU A 236 2.60 96.22 -32.75
C GLU A 236 1.25 95.46 -32.56
N ALA A 237 1.25 94.48 -31.64
CA ALA A 237 0.13 94.08 -30.75
C ALA A 237 0.65 93.11 -29.63
N PRO A 238 0.01 93.03 -28.45
CA PRO A 238 0.67 92.71 -27.17
C PRO A 238 0.94 91.21 -26.89
N SER A 239 1.93 91.00 -26.03
CA SER A 239 2.50 89.72 -25.59
C SER A 239 1.54 88.84 -24.79
N THR A 240 1.45 87.56 -25.16
CA THR A 240 0.86 86.47 -24.37
C THR A 240 2.02 85.66 -23.73
N PRO A 241 1.90 85.15 -22.48
CA PRO A 241 3.03 84.59 -21.74
C PRO A 241 3.64 83.35 -22.41
N ALA A 242 4.97 83.26 -22.40
CA ALA A 242 5.72 82.10 -22.88
C ALA A 242 5.36 80.83 -22.08
N SER A 243 4.90 79.80 -22.78
CA SER A 243 4.70 78.46 -22.22
C SER A 243 6.06 77.85 -21.83
N PRO A 244 6.19 77.12 -20.70
CA PRO A 244 7.46 76.59 -20.21
C PRO A 244 7.94 75.34 -20.96
N PHE A 245 7.20 74.91 -21.99
CA PHE A 245 7.55 73.77 -22.83
C PHE A 245 8.23 74.30 -24.09
N GLY A 246 9.46 73.84 -24.35
CA GLY A 246 10.16 74.09 -25.61
C GLY A 246 9.35 73.59 -26.81
N PRO A 247 9.74 73.92 -28.06
CA PRO A 247 8.97 73.53 -29.25
C PRO A 247 8.73 72.03 -29.24
N GLU A 248 7.47 71.62 -29.16
CA GLU A 248 7.07 70.22 -29.21
C GLU A 248 7.59 69.61 -30.53
N PRO A 249 8.24 68.44 -30.51
CA PRO A 249 8.60 67.75 -31.73
C PRO A 249 7.30 67.40 -32.46
N THR A 250 7.06 68.07 -33.58
CA THR A 250 5.93 67.76 -34.45
C THR A 250 6.11 66.34 -34.99
N PRO A 251 5.10 65.46 -34.85
CA PRO A 251 5.21 64.10 -35.34
C PRO A 251 5.40 64.11 -36.87
N PRO A 252 6.16 63.14 -37.43
CA PRO A 252 6.34 63.04 -38.87
C PRO A 252 4.98 62.92 -39.57
N SER A 253 4.84 63.57 -40.73
CA SER A 253 3.59 63.78 -41.48
C SER A 253 2.84 62.51 -41.90
N TRP A 254 3.41 61.34 -41.66
CA TRP A 254 2.84 60.03 -41.95
C TRP A 254 1.86 59.54 -40.86
N ASP A 255 1.82 60.14 -39.67
CA ASP A 255 0.88 59.77 -38.60
C ASP A 255 -0.28 60.79 -38.45
N PRO A 256 -1.46 60.52 -39.02
CA PRO A 256 -2.60 61.45 -39.01
C PRO A 256 -3.34 61.53 -37.66
N LEU A 257 -2.94 60.77 -36.63
CA LEU A 257 -3.63 60.75 -35.34
C LEU A 257 -2.81 61.29 -34.16
N GLY A 258 -1.54 61.68 -34.36
CA GLY A 258 -0.75 62.44 -33.39
C GLY A 258 -0.68 61.80 -32.00
N VAL A 259 -0.62 60.47 -31.91
CA VAL A 259 -0.64 59.77 -30.63
C VAL A 259 0.78 59.64 -30.09
N ALA A 260 0.99 60.14 -28.88
CA ALA A 260 2.33 60.20 -28.31
C ALA A 260 2.92 58.79 -28.03
N PRO A 261 4.24 58.56 -28.26
CA PRO A 261 4.86 57.22 -28.22
C PRO A 261 4.69 56.46 -26.89
N PHE A 262 4.47 57.17 -25.79
CA PHE A 262 4.30 56.62 -24.45
C PHE A 262 2.89 56.05 -24.17
N ALA A 263 1.93 56.22 -25.08
CA ALA A 263 0.59 55.65 -24.94
C ALA A 263 0.51 54.15 -25.30
N TRP A 264 1.63 53.52 -25.67
CA TRP A 264 1.70 52.11 -26.07
C TRP A 264 2.08 51.13 -24.95
N ASP A 265 2.37 51.61 -23.74
CA ASP A 265 2.73 50.76 -22.61
C ASP A 265 1.46 50.28 -21.86
N LEU A 266 0.86 49.21 -22.39
CA LEU A 266 -0.30 48.55 -21.77
C LEU A 266 0.18 47.71 -20.56
N PRO A 267 -0.51 47.75 -19.41
CA PRO A 267 -0.18 46.90 -18.27
C PRO A 267 -0.16 45.43 -18.67
N GLU A 268 0.88 44.69 -18.27
CA GLU A 268 0.99 43.26 -18.56
C GLU A 268 -0.29 42.52 -18.09
N PRO A 269 -0.91 41.70 -18.95
CA PRO A 269 -2.13 40.99 -18.59
C PRO A 269 -1.86 40.09 -17.39
N THR A 270 -2.61 40.30 -16.31
CA THR A 270 -2.52 39.48 -15.10
C THR A 270 -2.74 38.01 -15.48
N PRO A 271 -1.83 37.09 -15.13
CA PRO A 271 -2.01 35.68 -15.43
C PRO A 271 -3.36 35.21 -14.89
N PRO A 272 -4.16 34.47 -15.68
CA PRO A 272 -5.43 33.96 -15.19
C PRO A 272 -5.18 33.11 -13.94
N PRO A 273 -6.05 33.22 -12.92
CA PRO A 273 -5.90 32.41 -11.71
C PRO A 273 -5.87 30.93 -12.11
N PRO A 274 -4.99 30.12 -11.48
CA PRO A 274 -4.91 28.70 -11.80
C PRO A 274 -6.29 28.07 -11.63
N PRO A 275 -6.71 27.19 -12.56
CA PRO A 275 -8.02 26.59 -12.51
C PRO A 275 -8.21 25.88 -11.16
N ALA A 276 -9.35 26.14 -10.51
CA ALA A 276 -9.70 25.49 -9.25
C ALA A 276 -9.64 23.98 -9.43
N VAL A 277 -8.76 23.31 -8.67
CA VAL A 277 -8.63 21.86 -8.70
C VAL A 277 -9.96 21.27 -8.25
N PRO A 278 -10.68 20.52 -9.10
CA PRO A 278 -11.97 19.96 -8.71
C PRO A 278 -11.78 19.00 -7.53
N ALA A 279 -12.58 19.18 -6.49
CA ALA A 279 -12.53 18.31 -5.32
C ALA A 279 -12.78 16.86 -5.74
N PRO A 280 -12.00 15.88 -5.22
CA PRO A 280 -12.13 14.49 -5.62
C PRO A 280 -13.54 13.96 -5.28
N PRO A 281 -14.17 13.17 -6.17
CA PRO A 281 -15.50 12.66 -5.95
C PRO A 281 -15.54 11.73 -4.72
N LYS A 282 -16.49 11.97 -3.81
CA LYS A 282 -16.70 11.14 -2.61
C LYS A 282 -17.05 9.70 -3.03
N SER A 283 -16.31 8.73 -2.51
CA SER A 283 -16.51 7.30 -2.82
C SER A 283 -17.76 6.76 -2.13
N ARG A 284 -18.77 6.33 -2.92
CA ARG A 284 -19.98 5.66 -2.41
C ARG A 284 -19.65 4.37 -1.63
N LEU A 285 -18.54 3.72 -1.98
CA LEU A 285 -18.08 2.46 -1.37
C LEU A 285 -17.75 2.64 0.12
N THR A 286 -17.22 3.79 0.51
CA THR A 286 -16.92 4.10 1.91
C THR A 286 -18.20 4.13 2.75
N SER A 287 -19.25 4.77 2.23
CA SER A 287 -20.55 4.86 2.89
C SER A 287 -21.26 3.50 2.93
N THR A 288 -21.19 2.72 1.85
CA THR A 288 -21.80 1.38 1.80
C THR A 288 -21.14 0.42 2.79
N VAL A 289 -19.80 0.38 2.85
CA VAL A 289 -19.07 -0.49 3.78
C VAL A 289 -19.34 -0.10 5.23
N LEU A 290 -19.39 1.20 5.53
CA LEU A 290 -19.71 1.68 6.88
C LEU A 290 -21.14 1.30 7.29
N GLY A 291 -22.11 1.43 6.37
CA GLY A 291 -23.49 0.99 6.60
C GLY A 291 -23.60 -0.52 6.87
N ILE A 292 -22.88 -1.35 6.11
CA ILE A 292 -22.84 -2.81 6.33
C ILE A 292 -22.18 -3.13 7.67
N ALA A 293 -21.08 -2.46 8.03
CA ALA A 293 -20.40 -2.70 9.30
C ALA A 293 -21.34 -2.42 10.49
N ILE A 294 -22.12 -1.34 10.44
CA ILE A 294 -23.13 -1.03 11.47
C ILE A 294 -24.21 -2.11 11.51
N LEU A 295 -24.78 -2.49 10.37
CA LEU A 295 -25.85 -3.51 10.30
C LEU A 295 -25.40 -4.86 10.83
N VAL A 296 -24.20 -5.32 10.46
CA VAL A 296 -23.65 -6.60 10.92
C VAL A 296 -23.40 -6.57 12.43
N THR A 297 -22.93 -5.44 12.96
CA THR A 297 -22.69 -5.29 14.40
C THR A 297 -24.00 -5.28 15.19
N VAL A 298 -25.03 -4.59 14.69
CA VAL A 298 -26.38 -4.58 15.30
C VAL A 298 -27.03 -5.97 15.23
N ALA A 299 -26.87 -6.68 14.12
CA ALA A 299 -27.37 -8.05 13.99
C ALA A 299 -26.67 -9.00 14.96
N ALA A 300 -25.34 -8.90 15.10
CA ALA A 300 -24.58 -9.70 16.06
C ALA A 300 -25.05 -9.44 17.51
N TRP A 301 -25.29 -8.18 17.87
CA TRP A 301 -25.84 -7.81 19.17
C TRP A 301 -27.25 -8.37 19.38
N ALA A 302 -28.15 -8.24 18.39
CA ALA A 302 -29.51 -8.75 18.47
C ALA A 302 -29.57 -10.27 18.61
N VAL A 303 -28.69 -11.00 17.91
CA VAL A 303 -28.57 -12.46 18.04
C VAL A 303 -28.06 -12.84 19.44
N GLY A 304 -27.06 -12.13 19.97
CA GLY A 304 -26.57 -12.35 21.33
C GLY A 304 -27.64 -12.11 22.39
N ALA A 305 -28.45 -11.06 22.24
CA ALA A 305 -29.57 -10.76 23.12
C ALA A 305 -30.66 -11.83 23.05
N ALA A 306 -31.02 -12.31 21.84
CA ALA A 306 -32.06 -13.31 21.64
C ALA A 306 -31.66 -14.71 22.14
N THR A 307 -30.37 -15.05 22.10
CA THR A 307 -29.85 -16.35 22.54
C THR A 307 -29.48 -16.37 24.03
N GLY A 308 -29.61 -15.25 24.74
CA GLY A 308 -29.22 -15.12 26.14
C GLY A 308 -27.70 -15.14 26.37
N THR A 309 -26.91 -15.22 25.29
CA THR A 309 -25.45 -15.27 25.35
C THR A 309 -24.89 -13.85 25.44
N GLN A 310 -24.77 -13.34 26.66
CA GLN A 310 -24.18 -12.03 26.96
C GLN A 310 -22.64 -12.02 26.98
N TRP A 311 -22.02 -13.03 26.37
CA TRP A 311 -20.56 -13.11 26.19
C TRP A 311 -19.97 -12.07 25.21
N LEU A 312 -20.81 -11.36 24.43
CA LEU A 312 -20.39 -10.37 23.45
C LEU A 312 -19.93 -9.09 24.14
N SER A 313 -18.66 -9.04 24.53
CA SER A 313 -18.05 -7.83 25.08
C SER A 313 -18.03 -6.70 24.05
N ALA A 314 -17.91 -5.44 24.52
CA ALA A 314 -17.76 -4.28 23.65
C ALA A 314 -16.58 -4.43 22.65
N GLY A 315 -15.52 -5.13 23.06
CA GLY A 315 -14.39 -5.46 22.19
C GLY A 315 -14.74 -6.42 21.06
N GLN A 316 -15.60 -7.41 21.31
CA GLN A 316 -16.03 -8.36 20.29
C GLN A 316 -16.95 -7.72 19.24
N LEU A 317 -17.85 -6.81 19.65
CA LEU A 317 -18.65 -6.01 18.72
C LEU A 317 -17.75 -5.12 17.84
N GLY A 318 -16.75 -4.49 18.44
CA GLY A 318 -15.75 -3.73 17.70
C GLY A 318 -14.94 -4.60 16.72
N ALA A 319 -14.59 -5.83 17.10
CA ALA A 319 -13.86 -6.77 16.24
C ALA A 319 -14.70 -7.21 15.03
N VAL A 320 -16.00 -7.44 15.19
CA VAL A 320 -16.92 -7.74 14.09
C VAL A 320 -16.98 -6.56 13.11
N ALA A 321 -17.12 -5.33 13.61
CA ALA A 321 -17.09 -4.14 12.77
C ALA A 321 -15.75 -3.99 12.02
N LEU A 322 -14.63 -4.24 12.71
CA LEU A 322 -13.29 -4.20 12.12
C LEU A 322 -13.13 -5.25 11.01
N ALA A 323 -13.64 -6.46 11.20
CA ALA A 323 -13.58 -7.51 10.20
C ALA A 323 -14.30 -7.10 8.90
N VAL A 324 -15.49 -6.50 9.01
CA VAL A 324 -16.24 -5.99 7.84
C VAL A 324 -15.50 -4.84 7.16
N ILE A 325 -14.94 -3.92 7.94
CA ILE A 325 -14.14 -2.79 7.44
C ILE A 325 -12.86 -3.31 6.75
N GLY A 326 -12.21 -4.33 7.29
CA GLY A 326 -11.05 -5.00 6.69
C GLY A 326 -11.38 -5.64 5.34
N VAL A 327 -12.50 -6.36 5.24
CA VAL A 327 -13.00 -6.90 3.96
C VAL A 327 -13.29 -5.77 2.98
N GLY A 328 -13.93 -4.69 3.43
CA GLY A 328 -14.21 -3.51 2.61
C GLY A 328 -12.95 -2.78 2.12
N LEU A 329 -11.88 -2.74 2.92
CA LEU A 329 -10.58 -2.21 2.53
C LEU A 329 -9.90 -3.10 1.48
N VAL A 330 -9.95 -4.42 1.65
CA VAL A 330 -9.42 -5.36 0.65
C VAL A 330 -10.14 -5.16 -0.67
N VAL A 331 -11.47 -5.13 -0.67
CA VAL A 331 -12.30 -4.87 -1.86
C VAL A 331 -12.01 -3.47 -2.45
N GLY A 332 -11.90 -2.44 -1.61
CA GLY A 332 -11.61 -1.07 -2.03
C GLY A 332 -10.21 -0.88 -2.63
N ALA A 333 -9.21 -1.60 -2.12
CA ALA A 333 -7.87 -1.66 -2.69
C ALA A 333 -7.89 -2.24 -4.11
N PHE A 334 -8.79 -3.19 -4.39
CA PHE A 334 -8.95 -3.76 -5.73
C PHE A 334 -9.69 -2.82 -6.70
N LEU A 335 -10.64 -2.01 -6.21
CA LEU A 335 -11.45 -1.07 -7.00
C LEU A 335 -10.81 0.33 -7.19
N ARG A 336 -9.57 0.54 -6.72
CA ARG A 336 -8.89 1.87 -6.67
C ARG A 336 -9.74 2.95 -5.96
N ARG A 337 -10.61 2.56 -5.03
CA ARG A 337 -11.54 3.43 -4.28
C ARG A 337 -11.69 2.90 -2.86
N GLY A 338 -11.38 3.71 -1.84
CA GLY A 338 -11.50 3.25 -0.45
C GLY A 338 -10.57 3.91 0.58
N TYR A 339 -9.71 4.85 0.18
CA TYR A 339 -8.79 5.54 1.09
C TYR A 339 -9.47 6.20 2.30
N GLY A 340 -10.75 6.56 2.19
CA GLY A 340 -11.53 7.08 3.33
C GLY A 340 -11.74 6.07 4.46
N LEU A 341 -11.68 4.76 4.20
CA LEU A 341 -11.80 3.74 5.25
C LEU A 341 -10.55 3.70 6.15
N LEU A 342 -9.36 4.09 5.66
CA LEU A 342 -8.13 4.10 6.47
C LEU A 342 -8.25 5.04 7.68
N VAL A 343 -8.91 6.18 7.49
CA VAL A 343 -9.15 7.17 8.56
C VAL A 343 -10.03 6.59 9.67
N VAL A 344 -10.99 5.75 9.32
CA VAL A 344 -11.90 5.09 10.29
C VAL A 344 -11.25 3.86 10.93
N THR A 345 -10.42 3.15 10.18
CA THR A 345 -9.83 1.88 10.62
C THR A 345 -8.83 2.10 11.76
N GLY A 346 -8.01 3.15 11.70
CA GLY A 346 -7.00 3.43 12.74
C GLY A 346 -7.60 3.56 14.15
N PRO A 347 -8.55 4.50 14.38
CA PRO A 347 -9.23 4.64 15.66
C PRO A 347 -9.97 3.37 16.10
N LEU A 348 -10.59 2.65 15.15
CA LEU A 348 -11.32 1.42 15.46
C LEU A 348 -10.40 0.29 15.93
N ILE A 349 -9.21 0.14 15.32
CA ILE A 349 -8.18 -0.80 15.80
C ILE A 349 -7.79 -0.45 17.23
N GLY A 350 -7.49 0.83 17.51
CA GLY A 350 -7.13 1.29 18.84
C GLY A 350 -8.22 0.96 19.88
N PHE A 351 -9.48 1.23 19.53
CA PHE A 351 -10.61 0.89 20.39
C PHE A 351 -10.75 -0.61 20.64
N VAL A 352 -10.64 -1.45 19.60
CA VAL A 352 -10.77 -2.91 19.75
C VAL A 352 -9.66 -3.48 20.61
N VAL A 353 -8.42 -3.03 20.43
CA VAL A 353 -7.28 -3.44 21.25
C VAL A 353 -7.52 -3.03 22.70
N LEU A 354 -7.90 -1.77 22.95
CA LEU A 354 -8.15 -1.26 24.30
C LEU A 354 -9.30 -2.01 24.98
N ALA A 355 -10.41 -2.22 24.27
CA ALA A 355 -11.57 -2.93 24.79
C ALA A 355 -11.29 -4.41 25.07
N SER A 356 -10.40 -5.05 24.30
CA SER A 356 -9.99 -6.44 24.53
C SER A 356 -9.13 -6.59 25.79
N LEU A 357 -8.33 -5.57 26.13
CA LEU A 357 -7.55 -5.54 27.38
C LEU A 357 -8.44 -5.38 28.63
N ILE A 358 -9.53 -4.62 28.50
CA ILE A 358 -10.45 -4.34 29.62
C ILE A 358 -11.36 -5.53 29.91
N GLY A 359 -11.68 -6.36 28.92
CA GLY A 359 -12.54 -7.54 29.09
C GLY A 359 -14.04 -7.20 29.21
N PRO A 360 -14.91 -8.19 29.47
CA PRO A 360 -16.34 -7.97 29.64
C PRO A 360 -16.61 -7.07 30.86
N VAL A 361 -17.25 -5.92 30.63
CA VAL A 361 -17.63 -5.02 31.73
C VAL A 361 -19.00 -5.43 32.24
N ASP A 362 -19.02 -6.07 33.41
CA ASP A 362 -20.24 -6.33 34.16
C ASP A 362 -20.56 -5.10 35.01
N TRP A 363 -21.56 -4.32 34.59
CA TRP A 363 -22.03 -3.11 35.27
C TRP A 363 -22.98 -3.40 36.43
N ASN A 364 -23.01 -4.64 36.92
CA ASN A 364 -23.76 -4.95 38.12
C ASN A 364 -23.26 -4.06 39.27
N SER A 365 -24.19 -3.46 40.02
CA SER A 365 -23.87 -2.56 41.14
C SER A 365 -23.07 -3.24 42.25
N GLN A 366 -22.94 -4.57 42.20
CA GLN A 366 -22.18 -5.37 43.14
C GLN A 366 -20.66 -5.31 42.91
N ASN A 367 -20.21 -4.94 41.70
CA ASN A 367 -18.81 -4.94 41.30
C ASN A 367 -18.20 -3.53 41.21
N VAL A 368 -18.96 -2.49 41.58
CA VAL A 368 -18.54 -1.09 41.49
C VAL A 368 -18.84 -0.38 42.81
N GLY A 369 -17.87 0.38 43.34
CA GLY A 369 -17.96 1.14 44.59
C GLY A 369 -17.10 0.57 45.71
N THR A 370 -17.41 0.97 46.95
CA THR A 370 -16.75 0.49 48.17
C THR A 370 -17.52 -0.69 48.76
N ARG A 371 -16.84 -1.81 49.05
CA ARG A 371 -17.50 -2.98 49.64
C ARG A 371 -16.58 -3.77 50.57
N THR A 372 -17.14 -4.18 51.70
CA THR A 372 -16.49 -5.08 52.65
C THR A 372 -17.29 -6.36 52.78
N TRP A 373 -16.69 -7.50 52.50
CA TRP A 373 -17.26 -8.81 52.79
C TRP A 373 -16.66 -9.34 54.08
N GLN A 374 -17.50 -9.56 55.09
CA GLN A 374 -17.09 -10.15 56.35
C GLN A 374 -17.66 -11.56 56.46
N PHE A 375 -16.81 -12.53 56.76
CA PHE A 375 -17.19 -13.94 56.88
C PHE A 375 -16.92 -14.47 58.28
N THR A 376 -17.83 -15.31 58.77
CA THR A 376 -17.70 -16.00 60.06
C THR A 376 -17.58 -17.52 59.90
N SER A 377 -17.67 -18.03 58.67
CA SER A 377 -17.55 -19.46 58.34
C SER A 377 -16.93 -19.67 56.97
N ALA A 378 -16.10 -20.72 56.84
CA ALA A 378 -15.43 -21.08 55.60
C ALA A 378 -16.38 -21.63 54.51
N ASP A 379 -17.59 -22.06 54.89
CA ASP A 379 -18.58 -22.55 53.92
C ASP A 379 -19.29 -21.44 53.14
N GLN A 380 -19.21 -20.19 53.63
CA GLN A 380 -19.75 -19.01 52.95
C GLN A 380 -18.78 -18.41 51.94
N LEU A 381 -17.54 -18.91 51.89
CA LEU A 381 -16.50 -18.36 51.03
C LEU A 381 -16.72 -18.84 49.59
N GLU A 382 -17.05 -17.91 48.70
CA GLU A 382 -17.12 -18.17 47.27
C GLU A 382 -15.72 -18.41 46.68
N SER A 383 -15.66 -19.18 45.59
CA SER A 383 -14.39 -19.48 44.91
C SER A 383 -13.84 -18.32 44.11
N ARG A 384 -14.67 -17.31 43.78
CA ARG A 384 -14.26 -16.17 42.94
C ARG A 384 -14.92 -14.88 43.40
N TYR A 385 -14.11 -13.83 43.55
CA TYR A 385 -14.56 -12.45 43.77
C TYR A 385 -14.02 -11.55 42.67
N SER A 386 -14.86 -10.66 42.15
CA SER A 386 -14.45 -9.70 41.12
C SER A 386 -14.87 -8.28 41.49
N GLY A 387 -13.91 -7.36 41.50
CA GLY A 387 -14.16 -5.93 41.64
C GLY A 387 -13.79 -5.20 40.35
N GLN A 388 -14.70 -4.46 39.74
CA GLN A 388 -14.42 -3.70 38.52
C GLN A 388 -13.80 -2.34 38.83
N VAL A 389 -14.48 -1.52 39.64
CA VAL A 389 -14.03 -0.16 39.97
C VAL A 389 -14.36 0.18 41.41
N GLY A 390 -13.36 0.46 42.25
CA GLY A 390 -13.56 0.92 43.62
C GLY A 390 -12.65 0.23 44.63
N ASP A 391 -13.06 0.25 45.89
CA ASP A 391 -12.27 -0.28 47.01
C ASP A 391 -12.97 -1.47 47.65
N PHE A 392 -12.27 -2.59 47.68
CA PHE A 392 -12.82 -3.87 48.04
C PHE A 392 -12.05 -4.45 49.22
N THR A 393 -12.76 -4.91 50.25
CA THR A 393 -12.14 -5.52 51.43
C THR A 393 -12.75 -6.88 51.69
N LEU A 394 -11.91 -7.91 51.71
CA LEU A 394 -12.26 -9.28 52.08
C LEU A 394 -11.74 -9.54 53.49
N ASP A 395 -12.63 -9.51 54.47
CA ASP A 395 -12.33 -9.74 55.87
C ASP A 395 -12.58 -11.19 56.25
N LEU A 396 -11.49 -11.93 56.43
CA LEU A 396 -11.49 -13.33 56.84
C LEU A 396 -11.19 -13.49 58.34
N GLY A 397 -11.13 -12.41 59.12
CA GLY A 397 -10.72 -12.43 60.53
C GLY A 397 -11.50 -13.41 61.42
N GLY A 398 -12.77 -13.67 61.07
CA GLY A 398 -13.65 -14.61 61.78
C GLY A 398 -13.69 -16.04 61.22
N VAL A 399 -12.90 -16.37 60.21
CA VAL A 399 -13.00 -17.64 59.48
C VAL A 399 -11.96 -18.65 59.97
N THR A 400 -12.38 -19.88 60.23
CA THR A 400 -11.50 -21.03 60.46
C THR A 400 -11.67 -22.04 59.32
N LEU A 401 -10.56 -22.44 58.72
CA LEU A 401 -10.56 -23.42 57.63
C LEU A 401 -10.59 -24.84 58.20
N THR A 402 -11.44 -25.69 57.63
CA THR A 402 -11.49 -27.12 57.93
C THR A 402 -10.87 -27.98 56.83
N LYS A 403 -10.67 -27.40 55.65
CA LYS A 403 -10.11 -28.02 54.44
C LYS A 403 -9.45 -26.94 53.57
N ASP A 404 -8.54 -27.36 52.72
CA ASP A 404 -7.89 -26.49 51.75
C ASP A 404 -8.92 -25.81 50.85
N ARG A 405 -8.69 -24.52 50.59
CA ARG A 405 -9.56 -23.71 49.73
C ARG A 405 -8.73 -22.83 48.83
N THR A 406 -9.28 -22.57 47.65
CA THR A 406 -8.70 -21.65 46.68
C THR A 406 -9.72 -20.56 46.39
N VAL A 407 -9.26 -19.31 46.42
CA VAL A 407 -10.06 -18.13 46.13
C VAL A 407 -9.34 -17.31 45.06
N ASP A 408 -10.04 -17.10 43.94
CA ASP A 408 -9.58 -16.24 42.86
C ASP A 408 -10.18 -14.84 43.03
N ILE A 409 -9.35 -13.82 42.94
CA ILE A 409 -9.72 -12.42 43.12
C ILE A 409 -9.26 -11.64 41.89
N ASP A 410 -10.22 -11.07 41.16
CA ASP A 410 -9.98 -10.26 39.98
C ASP A 410 -10.30 -8.79 40.24
N LEU A 411 -9.31 -7.90 40.17
CA LEU A 411 -9.46 -6.46 40.33
C LEU A 411 -9.28 -5.71 38.98
N GLY A 412 -10.26 -4.89 38.61
CA GLY A 412 -10.17 -3.96 37.50
C GLY A 412 -9.34 -2.74 37.86
N VAL A 413 -9.97 -1.77 38.53
CA VAL A 413 -9.39 -0.48 38.90
C VAL A 413 -9.71 -0.14 40.36
N GLY A 414 -8.69 0.12 41.19
CA GLY A 414 -8.87 0.58 42.57
C GLY A 414 -8.04 -0.23 43.57
N SER A 415 -8.55 -0.48 44.77
CA SER A 415 -7.83 -1.24 45.80
C SER A 415 -8.55 -2.52 46.20
N PHE A 416 -7.80 -3.61 46.43
CA PHE A 416 -8.34 -4.84 47.01
C PHE A 416 -7.49 -5.27 48.20
N THR A 417 -8.09 -5.23 49.39
CA THR A 417 -7.45 -5.62 50.65
C THR A 417 -8.03 -6.93 51.17
N VAL A 418 -7.18 -7.91 51.44
CA VAL A 418 -7.57 -9.17 52.10
C VAL A 418 -7.00 -9.17 53.52
N LEU A 419 -7.86 -9.27 54.52
CA LEU A 419 -7.49 -9.39 55.92
C LEU A 419 -7.57 -10.87 56.32
N VAL A 420 -6.44 -11.43 56.72
CA VAL A 420 -6.28 -12.84 57.08
C VAL A 420 -6.10 -12.97 58.60
N PRO A 421 -6.70 -13.98 59.26
CA PRO A 421 -6.43 -14.27 60.67
C PRO A 421 -4.95 -14.54 60.97
N PRO A 422 -4.49 -14.31 62.22
CA PRO A 422 -3.08 -14.43 62.59
C PRO A 422 -2.54 -15.86 62.51
N ASN A 423 -3.40 -16.88 62.64
CA ASN A 423 -3.03 -18.30 62.74
C ASN A 423 -3.41 -19.11 61.48
N MET A 424 -3.67 -18.43 60.36
CA MET A 424 -4.12 -19.10 59.13
C MET A 424 -2.95 -19.34 58.17
N ASP A 425 -2.82 -20.58 57.71
CA ASP A 425 -1.87 -20.98 56.66
C ASP A 425 -2.33 -20.40 55.31
N VAL A 426 -1.56 -19.46 54.75
CA VAL A 426 -1.88 -18.79 53.49
C VAL A 426 -0.79 -18.97 52.46
N ARG A 427 -1.19 -19.29 51.23
CA ARG A 427 -0.37 -19.20 50.03
C ARG A 427 -0.99 -18.17 49.11
N ASN A 428 -0.28 -17.09 48.84
CA ASN A 428 -0.75 -16.01 47.98
C ASN A 428 0.05 -15.94 46.69
N HIS A 429 -0.65 -15.70 45.58
CA HIS A 429 -0.06 -15.36 44.29
C HIS A 429 -0.68 -14.04 43.86
N CYS A 430 0.13 -12.98 43.83
CA CYS A 430 -0.34 -11.64 43.53
C CYS A 430 0.31 -11.13 42.24
N SER A 431 -0.51 -10.70 41.28
CA SER A 431 -0.04 -10.07 40.05
C SER A 431 -0.81 -8.79 39.76
N MET A 432 -0.09 -7.71 39.46
CA MET A 432 -0.64 -6.40 39.16
C MET A 432 -0.02 -5.90 37.85
N ALA A 433 -0.86 -5.48 36.89
CA ALA A 433 -0.35 -4.94 35.65
C ALA A 433 0.22 -3.51 35.83
N LEU A 434 -0.45 -2.67 36.60
CA LEU A 434 -0.03 -1.30 36.92
C LEU A 434 -0.42 -0.95 38.37
N GLY A 435 0.58 -0.67 39.22
CA GLY A 435 0.38 -0.24 40.62
C GLY A 435 1.16 -1.09 41.63
N ASP A 436 0.81 -1.02 42.90
CA ASP A 436 1.60 -1.60 43.99
C ASP A 436 0.99 -2.91 44.52
N VAL A 437 1.87 -3.82 44.96
CA VAL A 437 1.51 -5.12 45.51
C VAL A 437 2.18 -5.31 46.86
N MET A 438 1.37 -5.34 47.92
CA MET A 438 1.79 -5.60 49.29
C MET A 438 1.22 -6.95 49.75
N CYS A 439 1.94 -8.01 49.42
CA CYS A 439 1.52 -9.39 49.63
C CYS A 439 2.47 -10.10 50.60
N LEU A 440 1.98 -11.17 51.26
CA LEU A 440 2.81 -12.04 52.10
C LEU A 440 3.97 -12.65 51.30
N PRO A 441 5.05 -13.08 51.98
CA PRO A 441 6.22 -13.68 51.34
C PRO A 441 5.85 -14.89 50.46
N GLU A 442 6.61 -15.13 49.39
CA GLU A 442 6.40 -16.31 48.55
C GLU A 442 6.54 -17.61 49.35
N GLY A 443 5.56 -18.51 49.22
CA GLY A 443 5.52 -19.79 49.93
C GLY A 443 4.21 -20.01 50.67
N ILE A 444 4.23 -20.87 51.68
CA ILE A 444 3.15 -20.95 52.67
C ILE A 444 3.59 -20.10 53.86
N ASP A 445 2.83 -19.06 54.17
CA ASP A 445 2.98 -18.30 55.40
C ASP A 445 2.07 -18.92 56.46
N GLY A 446 2.68 -19.53 57.48
CA GLY A 446 1.96 -20.22 58.55
C GLY A 446 1.54 -19.35 59.73
N GLY A 447 1.69 -18.03 59.64
CA GLY A 447 1.25 -17.13 60.70
C GLY A 447 1.99 -17.34 62.03
N ALA A 448 1.30 -17.06 63.14
CA ALA A 448 1.90 -17.05 64.49
C ALA A 448 2.06 -18.45 65.10
N ASP A 449 1.24 -19.43 64.71
CA ASP A 449 1.30 -20.82 65.17
C ASP A 449 2.13 -21.74 64.26
N GLY A 450 2.52 -21.25 63.08
CA GLY A 450 3.34 -21.97 62.12
C GLY A 450 2.55 -22.97 61.29
N ILE A 451 3.21 -23.57 60.29
CA ILE A 451 2.53 -24.41 59.30
C ILE A 451 2.07 -25.72 59.93
N GLY A 452 0.78 -26.04 59.79
CA GLY A 452 0.23 -27.28 60.33
C GLY A 452 -1.26 -27.48 60.09
N GLY A 453 -1.95 -26.50 59.50
CA GLY A 453 -3.37 -26.50 59.23
C GLY A 453 -3.72 -26.62 57.74
N PRO A 454 -5.02 -26.55 57.42
CA PRO A 454 -5.49 -26.43 56.04
C PRO A 454 -5.09 -25.09 55.41
N VAL A 455 -4.73 -25.12 54.13
CA VAL A 455 -4.12 -23.98 53.42
C VAL A 455 -5.15 -23.20 52.61
N LEU A 456 -5.14 -21.87 52.76
CA LEU A 456 -5.86 -20.95 51.88
C LEU A 456 -4.95 -20.50 50.74
N THR A 457 -5.31 -20.86 49.51
CA THR A 457 -4.64 -20.36 48.32
C THR A 457 -5.38 -19.13 47.77
N LEU A 458 -4.72 -17.98 47.78
CA LEU A 458 -5.26 -16.72 47.28
C LEU A 458 -4.59 -16.36 45.95
N ASN A 459 -5.36 -16.30 44.86
CA ASN A 459 -4.87 -15.84 43.57
C ASN A 459 -5.43 -14.45 43.31
N LEU A 460 -4.62 -13.41 43.49
CA LEU A 460 -5.02 -12.03 43.27
C LEU A 460 -4.44 -11.53 41.94
N THR A 461 -5.31 -11.21 41.00
CA THR A 461 -4.94 -10.62 39.71
C THR A 461 -5.59 -9.26 39.59
N GLY A 462 -4.81 -8.21 39.32
CA GLY A 462 -5.38 -6.89 39.11
C GLY A 462 -4.77 -6.11 37.96
N LYS A 463 -5.55 -5.18 37.40
CA LYS A 463 -5.12 -4.38 36.25
C LYS A 463 -4.50 -3.05 36.66
N VAL A 464 -5.22 -2.24 37.45
CA VAL A 464 -4.75 -0.92 37.87
C VAL A 464 -5.08 -0.64 39.33
N GLY A 465 -4.08 -0.32 40.16
CA GLY A 465 -4.28 0.13 41.55
C GLY A 465 -3.46 -0.67 42.56
N ASP A 466 -4.07 -1.11 43.67
CA ASP A 466 -3.32 -1.69 44.79
C ASP A 466 -3.90 -3.04 45.25
N LEU A 467 -3.02 -4.02 45.46
CA LEU A 467 -3.37 -5.31 46.08
C LEU A 467 -2.64 -5.47 47.41
N THR A 468 -3.40 -5.62 48.49
CA THR A 468 -2.86 -5.79 49.84
C THR A 468 -3.39 -7.06 50.46
N VAL A 469 -2.50 -7.90 50.98
CA VAL A 469 -2.86 -9.03 51.85
C VAL A 469 -2.18 -8.82 53.18
N ASP A 470 -2.97 -8.56 54.22
CA ASP A 470 -2.49 -8.22 55.55
C ASP A 470 -2.98 -9.23 56.59
N ARG A 471 -2.19 -9.41 57.65
CA ARG A 471 -2.59 -10.21 58.81
C ARG A 471 -3.21 -9.28 59.85
N GLY A 472 -4.43 -9.62 60.26
CA GLY A 472 -5.18 -8.90 61.28
C GLY A 472 -4.74 -9.17 62.71
#